data_AF-A0A2D4KM84-F1
#
_entry.id   AF-A0A2D4KM84-F1
#
_cell.length_a   1.000
_cell.length_b   1.000
_cell.length_c   1.000
_cell.angle_alpha   90.00
_cell.angle_beta   90.00
_cell.angle_gamma   90.00
#
_symmetry.space_group_name_H-M   'P 1'
#
loop_
_entity.id
_entity.type
_entity.pdbx_description
1 polymer ?
#
loop_
_entity_poly.entity_id
_entity_poly.type
_entity_poly.pdbx_seq_one_letter_code
_entity_poly.pdbx_strand_id
1 'polypeptide(L)'
;QLDRKFFKDLDKITMKFIWAGKKATIKKSYLQDNKCRGGFGLPAWEIYYRGPSLVWIKDWIKLENKRVLILEGHDLQIGWHAFLWNPNLKSRGTPFENL
;
A
#
# COMPACT_ATOMS: atom_id res chain seq x y z
N GLN A 1 8.78 1.40 9.76
CA GLN A 1 8.95 1.70 8.31
C GLN A 1 9.85 0.61 7.72
N LEU A 2 9.45 -0.02 6.61
CA LEU A 2 10.26 -1.07 5.98
C LEU A 2 11.61 -0.51 5.54
N ASP A 3 12.69 -1.19 5.89
CA ASP A 3 14.04 -0.73 5.58
C ASP A 3 14.37 -0.92 4.09
N ARG A 4 15.16 -0.01 3.52
CA ARG A 4 15.59 -0.09 2.11
C ARG A 4 16.38 -1.36 1.81
N LYS A 5 17.07 -1.93 2.81
CA LYS A 5 17.79 -3.19 2.66
C LYS A 5 16.86 -4.35 2.29
N PHE A 6 15.66 -4.40 2.87
CA PHE A 6 14.68 -5.43 2.58
C PHE A 6 14.30 -5.47 1.09
N PHE A 7 14.03 -4.30 0.49
CA PHE A 7 13.70 -4.22 -0.94
C PHE A 7 14.87 -4.60 -1.84
N LYS A 8 16.12 -4.26 -1.45
CA LYS A 8 17.32 -4.71 -2.17
C LYS A 8 17.50 -6.22 -2.10
N ASP A 9 17.20 -6.84 -0.97
CA ASP A 9 17.27 -8.29 -0.82
C ASP A 9 16.18 -9.00 -1.64
N LEU A 10 14.95 -8.45 -1.67
CA LEU A 10 13.88 -8.93 -2.56
C LEU A 10 14.27 -8.82 -4.04
N ASP A 11 14.87 -7.69 -4.44
CA ASP A 11 15.38 -7.53 -5.80
C ASP A 11 16.43 -8.61 -6.13
N LYS A 12 17.34 -8.91 -5.19
CA LYS A 12 18.36 -9.93 -5.39
C LYS A 12 17.76 -11.33 -5.56
N ILE A 13 16.76 -11.69 -4.76
CA ILE A 13 16.05 -12.97 -4.87
C ILE A 13 15.31 -13.04 -6.21
N THR A 14 14.59 -11.97 -6.57
CA THR A 14 13.83 -11.87 -7.82
C THR A 14 14.76 -12.02 -9.04
N MET A 15 15.91 -11.35 -9.03
CA MET A 15 16.88 -11.47 -10.12
C MET A 15 17.46 -12.88 -10.21
N LYS A 16 17.81 -13.52 -9.08
CA LYS A 16 18.25 -14.92 -9.09
C LYS A 16 17.19 -15.86 -9.67
N PHE A 17 15.92 -15.61 -9.36
CA PHE A 17 14.79 -16.38 -9.88
C PHE A 17 14.63 -16.21 -11.40
N ILE A 18 14.58 -14.96 -11.88
CA ILE A 18 14.41 -14.65 -13.33
C ILE A 18 15.52 -15.32 -14.15
N TRP A 19 16.76 -15.25 -13.66
CA TRP A 19 17.89 -15.80 -14.40
C TRP A 19 18.14 -17.28 -14.13
N ALA A 20 17.44 -17.90 -13.17
CA ALA A 20 17.58 -19.33 -12.82
C ALA A 20 19.06 -19.78 -12.68
N GLY A 21 19.90 -18.94 -12.06
CA GLY A 21 21.34 -19.19 -11.92
C GLY A 21 22.22 -18.82 -13.12
N LYS A 22 21.65 -18.37 -14.24
CA LYS A 22 22.37 -17.81 -15.38
C LYS A 22 22.84 -16.38 -15.11
N LYS A 23 23.80 -15.90 -15.92
CA LYS A 23 24.29 -14.52 -15.82
C LYS A 23 23.21 -13.54 -16.26
N ALA A 24 22.89 -12.58 -15.39
CA ALA A 24 21.96 -11.50 -15.72
C ALA A 24 22.43 -10.72 -16.95
N THR A 25 21.64 -10.74 -18.03
CA THR A 25 22.02 -10.12 -19.30
C THR A 25 21.31 -8.79 -19.55
N ILE A 26 20.09 -8.64 -19.01
CA ILE A 26 19.26 -7.45 -19.20
C ILE A 26 19.33 -6.57 -17.95
N LYS A 27 19.45 -5.24 -18.14
CA LYS A 27 19.43 -4.29 -17.02
C LYS A 27 18.06 -4.32 -16.34
N LYS A 28 18.04 -4.24 -15.02
CA LYS A 28 16.82 -4.23 -14.20
C LYS A 28 15.79 -3.18 -14.67
N SER A 29 16.25 -1.99 -15.08
CA SER A 29 15.37 -0.93 -15.58
C SER A 29 14.51 -1.37 -16.78
N TYR A 30 15.06 -2.16 -17.71
CA TYR A 30 14.31 -2.69 -18.85
C TYR A 30 13.33 -3.79 -18.45
N LEU A 31 13.68 -4.58 -17.42
CA LEU A 31 12.74 -5.55 -16.85
C LEU A 31 11.54 -4.83 -16.20
N GLN A 32 11.79 -3.67 -15.58
CA GLN A 32 10.74 -2.89 -14.90
C GLN A 32 9.94 -1.99 -15.85
N ASP A 33 10.37 -1.82 -17.09
CA ASP A 33 9.64 -1.00 -18.04
C ASP A 33 8.32 -1.67 -18.43
N ASN A 34 7.37 -0.85 -18.88
CA ASN A 34 6.05 -1.30 -19.24
C ASN A 34 6.09 -2.22 -20.48
N LYS A 35 5.17 -3.18 -20.51
CA LYS A 35 5.03 -4.10 -21.66
C LYS A 35 4.78 -3.37 -22.98
N CYS A 36 4.04 -2.25 -22.94
CA CYS A 36 3.80 -1.41 -24.12
C CYS A 36 5.07 -0.79 -24.72
N ARG A 37 6.15 -0.67 -23.92
CA ARG A 37 7.46 -0.17 -24.35
C ARG A 37 8.47 -1.30 -24.62
N GLY A 38 8.02 -2.56 -24.65
CA GLY A 38 8.87 -3.72 -24.80
C GLY A 38 9.58 -4.18 -23.52
N GLY A 39 9.17 -3.66 -22.37
CA GLY A 39 9.65 -4.12 -21.06
C GLY A 39 8.93 -5.38 -20.55
N PHE A 40 9.45 -5.97 -19.49
CA PHE A 40 8.85 -7.18 -18.88
C PHE A 40 7.67 -6.84 -17.95
N GLY A 41 7.60 -5.60 -17.43
CA GLY A 41 6.59 -5.17 -16.46
C GLY A 41 6.88 -5.62 -15.04
N LEU A 42 8.15 -5.86 -14.69
CA LEU A 42 8.54 -6.22 -13.33
C LEU A 42 8.25 -5.03 -12.39
N PRO A 43 7.48 -5.20 -11.30
CA PRO A 43 7.24 -4.11 -10.37
C PRO A 43 8.54 -3.68 -9.67
N ALA A 44 8.68 -2.38 -9.41
CA ALA A 44 9.62 -1.90 -8.41
C ALA A 44 9.04 -2.18 -7.02
N TRP A 45 9.60 -3.14 -6.30
CA TRP A 45 9.03 -3.64 -5.04
C TRP A 45 8.76 -2.55 -4.00
N GLU A 46 9.63 -1.55 -3.89
CA GLU A 46 9.40 -0.43 -2.97
C GLU A 46 8.15 0.38 -3.34
N ILE A 47 8.00 0.71 -4.63
CA ILE A 47 6.85 1.48 -5.14
C ILE A 47 5.59 0.62 -5.07
N TYR A 48 5.69 -0.66 -5.40
CA TYR A 48 4.58 -1.61 -5.34
C TYR A 48 4.05 -1.79 -3.91
N TYR A 49 4.93 -1.79 -2.91
CA TYR A 49 4.51 -1.86 -1.51
C TYR A 49 3.83 -0.57 -1.04
N ARG A 50 4.36 0.60 -1.43
CA ARG A 50 3.85 1.91 -0.98
C ARG A 50 2.60 2.37 -1.74
N GLY A 51 2.50 2.01 -3.02
CA GLY A 51 1.44 2.46 -3.92
C GLY A 51 0.03 2.17 -3.42
N PRO A 52 -0.30 0.94 -3.00
CA PRO A 52 -1.62 0.59 -2.48
C PRO A 52 -2.05 1.46 -1.31
N SER A 53 -1.14 1.84 -0.41
CA SER A 53 -1.47 2.75 0.70
C SER A 53 -1.91 4.13 0.21
N LEU A 54 -1.26 4.65 -0.84
CA LEU A 54 -1.63 5.94 -1.44
C LEU A 54 -2.95 5.85 -2.23
N VAL A 55 -3.17 4.74 -2.95
CA VAL A 55 -4.43 4.49 -3.66
C VAL A 55 -5.57 4.38 -2.65
N TRP A 56 -5.36 3.67 -1.55
CA TRP A 56 -6.32 3.58 -0.45
C TRP A 56 -6.64 4.95 0.13
N ILE A 57 -5.64 5.77 0.47
CA ILE A 57 -5.88 7.13 0.99
C ILE A 57 -6.66 7.99 -0.02
N LYS A 58 -6.30 7.92 -1.30
CA LYS A 58 -7.00 8.66 -2.37
C LYS A 58 -8.46 8.23 -2.47
N ASP A 59 -8.73 6.94 -2.46
CA ASP A 59 -10.08 6.39 -2.57
C ASP A 59 -10.90 6.66 -1.28
N TRP A 60 -10.23 6.66 -0.12
CA TRP A 60 -10.80 7.07 1.17
C TRP A 60 -11.24 8.53 1.16
N ILE A 61 -10.38 9.46 0.73
CA ILE A 61 -10.70 10.90 0.67
C ILE A 61 -11.92 11.18 -0.22
N LYS A 62 -12.08 10.40 -1.30
CA LYS A 62 -13.22 10.57 -2.21
C LYS A 62 -14.55 10.18 -1.60
N LEU A 63 -14.57 9.28 -0.60
CA LEU A 63 -15.79 8.80 0.05
C LEU A 63 -16.88 8.33 -0.95
N GLU A 64 -16.49 7.84 -2.12
CA GLU A 64 -17.44 7.39 -3.15
C GLU A 64 -17.88 5.93 -2.90
N ASN A 65 -17.06 5.16 -2.18
CA ASN A 65 -17.30 3.73 -1.97
C ASN A 65 -18.25 3.48 -0.79
N LYS A 66 -19.55 3.47 -1.08
CA LYS A 66 -20.62 3.22 -0.11
C LYS A 66 -20.44 1.92 0.69
N ARG A 67 -19.85 0.85 0.12
CA ARG A 67 -19.64 -0.41 0.85
C ARG A 67 -18.61 -0.26 1.96
N VAL A 68 -17.51 0.44 1.67
CA VAL A 68 -16.47 0.73 2.67
C VAL A 68 -17.01 1.68 3.74
N LEU A 69 -17.76 2.71 3.33
CA LEU A 69 -18.43 3.65 4.24
C LEU A 69 -19.43 2.97 5.19
N ILE A 70 -20.21 2.00 4.71
CA ILE A 70 -21.16 1.24 5.52
C ILE A 70 -20.42 0.39 6.56
N LEU A 71 -19.33 -0.28 6.18
CA LEU A 71 -18.51 -1.08 7.11
C LEU A 71 -17.87 -0.23 8.20
N GLU A 72 -17.53 1.03 7.90
CA GLU A 72 -16.97 1.99 8.85
C GLU A 72 -18.03 2.64 9.75
N GLY A 73 -19.32 2.46 9.43
CA GLY A 73 -20.40 3.12 10.15
C GLY A 73 -20.41 4.63 9.91
N HIS A 74 -20.29 5.08 8.64
CA HIS A 74 -20.31 6.50 8.30
C HIS A 74 -21.58 7.27 8.77
N ASP A 75 -22.65 6.53 9.08
CA ASP A 75 -23.91 7.06 9.62
C ASP A 75 -23.89 7.28 11.15
N LEU A 76 -22.82 6.86 11.85
CA LEU A 76 -22.64 7.20 13.25
C LEU A 76 -22.33 8.69 13.39
N GLN A 77 -23.05 9.38 14.29
CA GLN A 77 -22.87 10.82 14.54
C GLN A 77 -21.43 11.21 14.89
N ILE A 78 -20.63 10.26 15.37
CA ILE A 78 -19.20 10.42 15.63
C ILE A 78 -18.51 9.15 15.11
N GLY A 79 -18.18 9.14 13.82
CA GLY A 79 -17.34 8.10 13.23
C GLY A 79 -15.90 8.17 13.74
N TRP A 80 -15.10 7.11 13.53
CA TRP A 80 -13.71 7.04 13.99
C TRP A 80 -12.83 8.21 13.49
N HIS A 81 -13.18 8.80 12.36
CA HIS A 81 -12.52 9.97 11.78
C HIS A 81 -12.59 11.22 12.66
N ALA A 82 -13.60 11.34 13.54
CA ALA A 82 -13.71 12.46 14.49
C ALA A 82 -12.57 12.46 15.53
N PHE A 83 -11.99 11.29 15.84
CA PHE A 83 -10.85 11.18 16.76
C PHE A 83 -9.56 11.79 16.20
N LEU A 84 -9.43 11.91 14.87
CA LEU A 84 -8.27 12.54 14.24
C LEU A 84 -8.30 14.07 14.38
N TRP A 85 -9.49 14.66 14.40
CA TRP A 85 -9.66 16.12 14.40
C TRP A 85 -9.99 16.69 15.79
N ASN A 86 -10.41 15.85 16.74
CA ASN A 86 -10.78 16.28 18.08
C ASN A 86 -10.11 15.43 19.17
N PRO A 87 -8.90 15.81 19.63
CA PRO A 87 -8.12 15.01 20.60
C PRO A 87 -8.84 14.83 21.95
N ASN A 88 -9.82 15.68 22.26
CA ASN A 88 -10.64 15.60 23.48
C ASN A 88 -11.65 14.44 23.48
N LEU A 89 -11.89 13.81 22.32
CA LEU A 89 -12.72 12.60 22.25
C LEU A 89 -11.95 11.35 22.70
N LYS A 90 -10.62 11.38 22.68
CA LYS A 90 -9.76 10.24 23.04
C LYS A 90 -9.75 9.94 24.55
N SER A 91 -10.05 10.94 25.38
CA SER A 91 -10.07 10.83 26.85
C SER A 91 -11.40 10.39 27.43
N ARG A 92 -12.49 10.46 26.64
CA ARG A 92 -13.79 9.87 26.99
C ARG A 92 -13.81 8.47 26.39
N GLY A 93 -13.61 7.46 27.24
CA GLY A 93 -13.44 6.05 26.87
C GLY A 93 -14.30 5.58 25.69
N THR A 94 -13.72 4.73 24.85
CA THR A 94 -14.33 4.31 23.59
C THR A 94 -15.59 3.47 23.83
N PRO A 95 -16.67 3.62 23.03
CA PRO A 95 -17.83 2.72 23.10
C PRO A 95 -17.51 1.27 22.69
N PHE A 96 -16.35 1.03 22.08
CA PHE A 96 -15.92 -0.26 21.54
C PHE A 96 -15.23 -1.17 22.57
N GLU A 97 -14.91 -0.68 23.77
CA GLU A 97 -14.32 -1.50 24.84
C GLU A 97 -15.35 -2.36 25.58
N ASN A 98 -16.65 -2.19 25.30
CA ASN A 98 -17.74 -2.93 25.96
C ASN A 98 -18.46 -3.94 25.02
N LEU A 99 -17.76 -4.49 24.03
CA LEU A 99 -18.22 -5.61 23.19
C LEU A 99 -17.29 -6.81 23.30
#